data_AF-A0A6G0VTI5-F1
#
_entry.id   AF-A0A6G0VTI5-F1
#
_cell.length_a   1.000
_cell.length_b   1.000
_cell.length_c   1.000
_cell.angle_alpha   90.00
_cell.angle_beta   90.00
_cell.angle_gamma   90.00
#
_symmetry.space_group_name_H-M   'P 1'
#
loop_
_entity.id
_entity.type
_entity.pdbx_description
1 polymer ?
#
loop_
_entity_poly.entity_id
_entity_poly.type
_entity_poly.pdbx_seq_one_letter_code
_entity_poly.pdbx_strand_id
1 'polypeptide(L)'
;MENWKALVCHFKIFHSLKSYSTYTCGEGNCKQSFQCLATFKRHIHVKHFPELQLTSKIPEQSCTNSSLPPLNNSENILRNNPLNENINAEIPFNFDLVSELLYKSAVELVVNLHSNNNFSRVDIINIQAGIVEKMLTPIVSMLKKVVEDEIKEPTLLSKFHRVTSVIENTFLYCSTEYRLLDWLTNNGFLSKINQFTINNEICPVQHLGETIFDEKNTTGALLPLKFQFKKYFEQGDNFKNQLTRLNLYKTNECTTIDNFVQGTLWK
;
A
#
# COMPACT_ATOMS: atom_id res chain seq x y z
N MET A 1 1.04 -0.79 -28.19
CA MET A 1 1.74 -0.79 -26.89
C MET A 1 2.52 0.51 -26.61
N GLU A 2 2.40 1.56 -27.45
CA GLU A 2 3.23 2.79 -27.37
C GLU A 2 2.48 4.05 -26.89
N ASN A 3 1.14 4.02 -26.85
CA ASN A 3 0.33 5.24 -26.77
C ASN A 3 0.32 5.91 -25.39
N TRP A 4 0.37 5.14 -24.30
CA TRP A 4 0.29 5.71 -22.95
C TRP A 4 1.63 6.34 -22.50
N LYS A 5 2.78 5.81 -22.96
CA LYS A 5 4.08 6.43 -22.75
C LYS A 5 4.14 7.80 -23.43
N ALA A 6 3.62 7.88 -24.65
CA ALA A 6 3.49 9.13 -25.39
C ALA A 6 2.57 10.13 -24.66
N LEU A 7 1.50 9.67 -24.01
CA LEU A 7 0.60 10.52 -23.21
C LEU A 7 1.29 11.07 -21.94
N VAL A 8 2.02 10.24 -21.19
CA VAL A 8 2.80 10.68 -20.01
C VAL A 8 3.92 11.65 -20.41
N CYS A 9 4.53 11.43 -21.58
CA CYS A 9 5.48 12.36 -22.18
C CYS A 9 4.81 13.66 -22.66
N HIS A 10 3.64 13.59 -23.28
CA HIS A 10 2.92 14.74 -23.85
C HIS A 10 2.52 15.78 -22.78
N PHE A 11 2.13 15.34 -21.59
CA PHE A 11 1.83 16.24 -20.47
C PHE A 11 3.07 16.95 -19.88
N LYS A 12 4.28 16.58 -20.29
CA LYS A 12 5.51 17.31 -19.94
C LYS A 12 5.91 18.20 -21.11
N ILE A 13 5.84 19.51 -20.91
CA ILE A 13 6.46 20.49 -21.81
C ILE A 13 7.95 20.15 -21.91
N PHE A 14 8.36 19.56 -23.05
CA PHE A 14 9.76 19.34 -23.37
C PHE A 14 10.34 20.66 -23.88
N HIS A 15 11.09 21.35 -23.05
CA HIS A 15 12.02 22.36 -23.56
C HIS A 15 13.25 21.61 -24.09
N SER A 16 13.62 21.83 -25.35
CA SER A 16 14.82 21.28 -25.99
C SER A 16 16.10 21.86 -25.38
N LEU A 17 16.42 21.46 -24.15
CA LEU A 17 17.51 22.02 -23.36
C LEU A 17 18.69 21.04 -23.32
N LYS A 18 19.89 21.57 -23.50
CA LYS A 18 21.15 20.82 -23.48
C LYS A 18 21.63 20.65 -22.03
N SER A 19 22.55 19.75 -21.77
CA SER A 19 23.10 19.44 -20.43
C SER A 19 23.73 20.64 -19.69
N TYR A 20 24.02 21.74 -20.40
CA TYR A 20 24.56 22.99 -19.85
C TYR A 20 23.51 24.12 -19.75
N SER A 21 22.24 23.82 -20.01
CA SER A 21 21.19 24.83 -19.94
C SER A 21 20.96 25.29 -18.51
N THR A 22 21.10 26.60 -18.28
CA THR A 22 20.77 27.25 -17.01
C THR A 22 19.31 27.71 -17.02
N TYR A 23 18.60 27.41 -15.94
CA TYR A 23 17.22 27.84 -15.71
C TYR A 23 17.25 29.10 -14.85
N THR A 24 16.90 30.25 -15.40
CA THR A 24 16.83 31.49 -14.62
C THR A 24 15.37 31.82 -14.35
N CYS A 25 15.01 31.99 -13.07
CA CYS A 25 13.70 32.52 -12.72
C CYS A 25 13.63 33.99 -13.15
N GLY A 26 12.58 34.34 -13.91
CA GLY A 26 12.27 35.71 -14.32
C GLY A 26 10.95 36.21 -13.72
N GLU A 27 10.43 35.54 -12.69
CA GLU A 27 9.15 35.87 -12.09
C GLU A 27 9.31 36.97 -11.03
N GLY A 28 8.69 38.13 -11.28
CA GLY A 28 8.84 39.33 -10.45
C GLY A 28 10.28 39.82 -10.38
N ASN A 29 10.78 40.06 -9.16
CA ASN A 29 12.17 40.48 -8.91
C ASN A 29 13.14 39.30 -8.67
N CYS A 30 12.71 38.06 -8.92
CA CYS A 30 13.59 36.90 -8.77
C CYS A 30 14.59 36.82 -9.93
N LYS A 31 15.87 36.59 -9.63
CA LYS A 31 16.95 36.39 -10.63
C LYS A 31 17.77 35.12 -10.34
N GLN A 32 17.20 34.17 -9.59
CA GLN A 32 17.91 32.96 -9.21
C GLN A 32 18.08 32.03 -10.41
N SER A 33 19.30 31.54 -10.60
CA SER A 33 19.65 30.59 -11.66
C SER A 33 19.89 29.20 -11.10
N PHE A 34 19.49 28.19 -11.85
CA PHE A 34 19.54 26.78 -11.47
C PHE A 34 20.16 25.97 -12.61
N GLN A 35 20.92 24.94 -12.26
CA GLN A 35 21.60 24.08 -13.25
C GLN A 35 20.79 22.84 -13.62
N CYS A 36 19.65 22.59 -12.96
CA CYS A 36 18.78 21.47 -13.31
C CYS A 36 17.29 21.85 -13.18
N LEU A 37 16.47 21.27 -14.04
CA LEU A 37 15.03 21.58 -14.13
C LEU A 37 14.30 21.29 -12.82
N ALA A 38 14.70 20.22 -12.12
CA ALA A 38 14.06 19.80 -10.87
C ALA A 38 14.22 20.86 -9.77
N THR A 39 15.41 21.46 -9.62
CA THR A 39 15.64 22.51 -8.62
C THR A 39 14.93 23.81 -8.99
N PHE A 40 14.89 24.14 -10.28
CA PHE A 40 14.10 25.27 -10.79
C PHE A 40 12.60 25.10 -10.53
N LYS A 41 12.01 23.95 -10.88
CA LYS A 41 10.60 23.66 -10.62
C LYS A 41 10.25 23.75 -9.13
N ARG A 42 11.10 23.16 -8.27
CA ARG A 42 10.95 23.27 -6.81
C ARG A 42 10.98 24.73 -6.36
N HIS A 43 11.90 25.52 -6.87
CA HIS A 43 11.99 26.95 -6.57
C HIS A 43 10.71 27.71 -6.96
N ILE A 44 10.20 27.52 -8.18
CA ILE A 44 8.96 28.15 -8.64
C ILE A 44 7.79 27.78 -7.72
N HIS A 45 7.61 26.49 -7.41
CA HIS A 45 6.54 26.04 -6.52
C HIS A 45 6.64 26.59 -5.09
N VAL A 46 7.85 26.67 -4.53
CA VAL A 46 8.03 27.13 -3.13
C VAL A 46 7.94 28.64 -3.01
N LYS A 47 8.51 29.38 -3.96
CA LYS A 47 8.71 30.83 -3.83
C LYS A 47 7.65 31.67 -4.54
N HIS A 48 7.10 31.16 -5.64
CA HIS A 48 6.19 31.92 -6.50
C HIS A 48 4.76 31.38 -6.47
N PHE A 49 4.57 30.12 -6.11
CA PHE A 49 3.24 29.51 -5.95
C PHE A 49 3.02 28.86 -4.55
N PRO A 50 3.25 29.59 -3.44
CA PRO A 50 3.08 29.03 -2.09
C PRO A 50 1.64 28.58 -1.80
N GLU A 51 0.64 29.14 -2.48
CA GLU A 51 -0.78 28.80 -2.31
C GLU A 51 -1.14 27.38 -2.78
N LEU A 52 -0.38 26.78 -3.70
CA LEU A 52 -0.56 25.38 -4.12
C LEU A 52 -0.12 24.37 -3.05
N GLN A 53 0.55 24.82 -1.98
CA GLN A 53 0.88 23.97 -0.83
C GLN A 53 -0.28 23.85 0.19
N LEU A 54 -1.36 24.61 0.00
CA LEU A 54 -2.50 24.70 0.93
C LEU A 54 -3.84 24.34 0.28
N THR A 55 -3.88 23.25 -0.50
CA THR A 55 -5.13 22.56 -0.81
C THR A 55 -5.01 21.05 -0.65
N SER A 56 -4.47 20.60 0.50
CA SER A 56 -5.02 19.41 1.14
C SER A 56 -5.76 19.87 2.40
N LYS A 57 -6.92 20.53 2.21
CA LYS A 57 -7.90 20.61 3.29
C LYS A 57 -8.43 19.20 3.50
N ILE A 58 -7.70 18.42 4.29
CA ILE A 58 -8.34 17.41 5.13
C ILE A 58 -9.36 18.20 5.95
N PRO A 59 -10.66 17.83 5.98
CA PRO A 59 -11.61 18.51 6.83
C PRO A 59 -11.10 18.41 8.28
N GLU A 60 -10.63 19.53 8.83
CA GLU A 60 -10.44 19.68 10.27
C GLU A 60 -11.82 19.62 10.90
N GLN A 61 -12.22 18.41 11.31
CA GLN A 61 -13.36 18.24 12.19
C GLN A 61 -12.88 18.66 13.58
N SER A 62 -13.26 19.87 13.99
CA SER A 62 -12.99 20.40 15.32
C SER A 62 -13.57 19.46 16.37
N CYS A 63 -12.72 18.81 17.16
CA CYS A 63 -13.11 18.12 18.39
C CYS A 63 -13.56 19.18 19.41
N THR A 64 -14.85 19.52 19.39
CA THR A 64 -15.47 20.21 20.52
C THR A 64 -15.80 19.18 21.58
N ASN A 65 -15.16 19.33 22.74
CA ASN A 65 -15.45 18.57 23.94
C ASN A 65 -16.92 18.80 24.33
N SER A 66 -17.77 17.80 24.13
CA SER A 66 -19.01 17.68 24.90
C SER A 66 -19.33 16.22 25.16
N SER A 67 -19.24 15.86 26.45
CA SER A 67 -20.11 14.92 27.17
C SER A 67 -20.52 13.63 26.45
N LEU A 68 -19.88 12.53 26.85
CA LEU A 68 -20.30 11.14 26.59
C LEU A 68 -21.80 10.92 26.85
N PRO A 69 -22.57 10.42 25.87
CA PRO A 69 -23.77 9.62 26.10
C PRO A 69 -23.42 8.11 26.02
N PRO A 70 -24.19 7.24 26.71
CA PRO A 70 -23.79 5.85 26.92
C PRO A 70 -23.90 4.99 25.65
N LEU A 71 -22.99 4.03 25.53
CA LEU A 71 -22.99 2.97 24.52
C LEU A 71 -24.35 2.26 24.51
N ASN A 72 -25.08 2.37 23.40
CA ASN A 72 -26.15 1.47 23.06
C ASN A 72 -25.76 0.70 21.79
N ASN A 73 -25.48 -0.59 21.99
CA ASN A 73 -25.20 -1.58 20.96
C ASN A 73 -26.33 -1.65 19.94
N SER A 74 -26.03 -1.48 18.64
CA SER A 74 -26.71 -2.17 17.53
C SER A 74 -26.00 -1.89 16.20
N GLU A 75 -24.83 -2.51 16.00
CA GLU A 75 -24.30 -2.67 14.64
C GLU A 75 -24.97 -3.90 14.00
N ASN A 76 -25.98 -3.64 13.17
CA ASN A 76 -26.50 -4.60 12.21
C ASN A 76 -25.45 -4.84 11.11
N ILE A 77 -24.49 -5.72 11.39
CA ILE A 77 -23.61 -6.30 10.38
C ILE A 77 -24.40 -7.38 9.64
N LEU A 78 -24.92 -7.03 8.46
CA LEU A 78 -25.49 -8.00 7.53
C LEU A 78 -24.34 -8.76 6.86
N ARG A 79 -23.80 -9.77 7.54
CA ARG A 79 -22.94 -10.80 6.93
C ARG A 79 -23.76 -12.07 6.83
N ASN A 80 -24.25 -12.34 5.63
CA ASN A 80 -24.95 -13.57 5.28
C ASN A 80 -24.03 -14.78 5.52
N ASN A 81 -24.12 -15.39 6.70
CA ASN A 81 -23.68 -16.76 6.93
C ASN A 81 -24.92 -17.66 6.77
N PRO A 82 -24.95 -18.62 5.82
CA PRO A 82 -25.88 -19.72 5.90
C PRO A 82 -25.29 -20.75 6.87
N LEU A 83 -25.38 -20.47 8.16
CA LEU A 83 -25.21 -21.50 9.19
C LEU A 83 -26.48 -21.52 10.02
N ASN A 84 -27.53 -22.04 9.41
CA ASN A 84 -28.70 -22.48 10.13
C ASN A 84 -28.37 -23.85 10.73
N GLU A 85 -28.34 -23.88 12.07
CA GLU A 85 -28.65 -25.02 12.94
C GLU A 85 -27.89 -26.34 12.74
N ASN A 86 -26.78 -26.49 13.48
CA ASN A 86 -26.55 -27.67 14.33
C ASN A 86 -25.49 -27.36 15.40
N ILE A 87 -25.94 -27.15 16.63
CA ILE A 87 -25.12 -26.66 17.77
C ILE A 87 -24.18 -27.74 18.38
N ASN A 88 -24.15 -28.97 17.85
CA ASN A 88 -23.32 -30.05 18.41
C ASN A 88 -22.39 -30.74 17.40
N ALA A 89 -21.85 -30.01 16.42
CA ALA A 89 -20.65 -30.44 15.74
C ALA A 89 -19.48 -29.65 16.33
N GLU A 90 -18.72 -30.25 17.24
CA GLU A 90 -17.37 -29.77 17.54
C GLU A 90 -16.63 -29.69 16.21
N ILE A 91 -16.46 -28.49 15.66
CA ILE A 91 -15.61 -28.29 14.50
C ILE A 91 -14.22 -28.72 14.95
N PRO A 92 -13.64 -29.80 14.37
CA PRO A 92 -12.35 -30.29 14.82
C PRO A 92 -11.33 -29.18 14.70
N PHE A 93 -10.54 -28.96 15.74
CA PHE A 93 -9.44 -27.99 15.70
C PHE A 93 -8.52 -28.32 14.51
N ASN A 94 -8.54 -27.47 13.49
CA ASN A 94 -7.66 -27.56 12.33
C ASN A 94 -6.50 -26.58 12.51
N PHE A 95 -5.37 -27.12 12.95
CA PHE A 95 -4.16 -26.35 13.20
C PHE A 95 -3.72 -25.53 11.99
N ASP A 96 -3.76 -26.13 10.79
CA ASP A 96 -3.22 -25.51 9.59
C ASP A 96 -4.07 -24.30 9.19
N LEU A 97 -5.40 -24.42 9.27
CA LEU A 97 -6.32 -23.32 8.99
C LEU A 97 -6.14 -22.15 9.96
N VAL A 98 -5.99 -22.44 11.26
CA VAL A 98 -5.76 -21.39 12.27
C VAL A 98 -4.40 -20.72 12.09
N SER A 99 -3.37 -21.49 11.73
CA SER A 99 -2.04 -20.97 11.45
C SER A 99 -2.04 -20.04 10.23
N GLU A 100 -2.71 -20.45 9.16
CA GLU A 100 -2.88 -19.60 7.97
C GLU A 100 -3.62 -18.30 8.27
N LEU A 101 -4.64 -18.32 9.13
CA LEU A 101 -5.34 -17.10 9.56
C LEU A 101 -4.42 -16.15 10.31
N LEU A 102 -3.57 -16.66 11.22
CA LEU A 102 -2.61 -15.84 11.95
C LEU A 102 -1.57 -15.23 11.00
N TYR A 103 -1.02 -16.04 10.09
CA TYR A 103 -0.07 -15.56 9.09
C TYR A 103 -0.68 -14.50 8.16
N LYS A 104 -1.92 -14.71 7.70
CA LYS A 104 -2.62 -13.74 6.86
C LYS A 104 -2.86 -12.42 7.60
N SER A 105 -3.24 -12.50 8.88
CA SER A 105 -3.43 -11.31 9.73
C SER A 105 -2.12 -10.54 9.91
N ALA A 106 -1.00 -11.25 10.08
CA ALA A 106 0.32 -10.64 10.18
C ALA A 106 0.74 -9.94 8.87
N VAL A 107 0.47 -10.56 7.71
CA VAL A 107 0.71 -9.93 6.41
C VAL A 107 -0.17 -8.71 6.22
N GLU A 108 -1.46 -8.79 6.53
CA GLU A 108 -2.41 -7.69 6.42
C GLU A 108 -1.98 -6.48 7.27
N LEU A 109 -1.55 -6.72 8.51
CA LEU A 109 -0.97 -5.69 9.37
C LEU A 109 0.21 -4.98 8.68
N VAL A 110 1.17 -5.74 8.15
CA VAL A 110 2.37 -5.19 7.51
C VAL A 110 2.05 -4.41 6.24
N VAL A 111 1.12 -4.91 5.42
CA VAL A 111 0.65 -4.21 4.21
C VAL A 111 -0.06 -2.90 4.58
N ASN A 112 -0.86 -2.90 5.65
CA ASN A 112 -1.52 -1.69 6.15
C ASN A 112 -0.51 -0.65 6.66
N LEU A 113 0.56 -1.10 7.33
CA LEU A 113 1.65 -0.20 7.72
C LEU A 113 2.36 0.41 6.51
N HIS A 114 2.64 -0.38 5.48
CA HIS A 114 3.22 0.13 4.22
C HIS A 114 2.30 1.08 3.45
N SER A 115 0.99 0.99 3.67
CA SER A 115 0.00 1.88 3.04
C SER A 115 -0.02 3.28 3.69
N ASN A 116 0.59 3.44 4.86
CA ASN A 116 0.67 4.71 5.57
C ASN A 116 2.02 5.39 5.31
N ASN A 117 1.97 6.57 4.68
CA ASN A 117 3.15 7.35 4.30
C ASN A 117 3.99 7.85 5.49
N ASN A 118 3.45 7.78 6.72
CA ASN A 118 4.17 8.20 7.92
C ASN A 118 5.17 7.17 8.43
N PHE A 119 5.08 5.91 7.98
CA PHE A 119 6.02 4.86 8.39
C PHE A 119 7.04 4.60 7.30
N SER A 120 8.32 4.75 7.65
CA SER A 120 9.41 4.29 6.80
C SER A 120 9.52 2.77 6.85
N ARG A 121 10.26 2.19 5.89
CA ARG A 121 10.56 0.75 5.88
C ARG A 121 11.24 0.29 7.17
N VAL A 122 12.11 1.14 7.73
CA VAL A 122 12.82 0.85 8.98
C VAL A 122 11.85 0.83 10.16
N ASP A 123 10.89 1.75 10.19
CA ASP A 123 9.87 1.78 11.26
C ASP A 123 9.03 0.51 11.27
N ILE A 124 8.65 0.01 10.09
CA ILE A 124 7.85 -1.22 9.96
C ILE A 124 8.62 -2.42 10.48
N ILE A 125 9.90 -2.55 10.14
CA ILE A 125 10.78 -3.62 10.65
C ILE A 125 10.91 -3.51 12.17
N ASN A 126 11.09 -2.29 12.70
CA ASN A 126 11.18 -2.06 14.14
C ASN A 126 9.87 -2.41 14.86
N ILE A 127 8.71 -2.11 14.27
CA ILE A 127 7.40 -2.49 14.81
C ILE A 127 7.27 -4.02 14.85
N GLN A 128 7.63 -4.72 13.77
CA GLN A 128 7.61 -6.18 13.73
C GLN A 128 8.51 -6.77 14.82
N ALA A 129 9.76 -6.31 14.92
CA ALA A 129 10.71 -6.75 15.93
C ALA A 129 10.18 -6.46 17.35
N GLY A 130 9.62 -5.27 17.56
CA GLY A 130 9.00 -4.88 18.84
C GLY A 130 7.85 -5.80 19.24
N ILE A 131 6.97 -6.16 18.31
CA ILE A 131 5.88 -7.12 18.57
C ILE A 131 6.43 -8.50 18.93
N VAL A 132 7.41 -9.00 18.16
CA VAL A 132 8.00 -10.33 18.41
C VAL A 132 8.72 -10.37 19.77
N GLU A 133 9.59 -9.40 20.04
CA GLU A 133 10.43 -9.41 21.24
C GLU A 133 9.66 -9.01 22.50
N LYS A 134 8.75 -8.04 22.42
CA LYS A 134 8.09 -7.44 23.59
C LYS A 134 6.71 -8.03 23.88
N MET A 135 6.07 -8.68 22.92
CA MET A 135 4.74 -9.28 23.11
C MET A 135 4.75 -10.79 22.92
N LEU A 136 5.14 -11.27 21.73
CA LEU A 136 5.00 -12.69 21.40
C LEU A 136 5.96 -13.58 22.17
N THR A 137 7.22 -13.15 22.32
CA THR A 137 8.25 -13.93 23.05
C THR A 137 7.89 -14.12 24.54
N PRO A 138 7.46 -13.08 25.29
CA PRO A 138 6.96 -13.26 26.65
C PRO A 138 5.73 -14.19 26.74
N ILE A 139 4.76 -14.04 25.83
CA ILE A 139 3.56 -14.91 25.80
C ILE A 139 3.96 -16.36 25.60
N VAL A 140 4.84 -16.63 24.63
CA VAL A 140 5.29 -17.99 24.35
C VAL A 140 6.13 -18.55 25.48
N SER A 141 6.98 -17.74 26.12
CA SER A 141 7.74 -18.17 27.30
C SER A 141 6.82 -18.54 28.46
N MET A 142 5.77 -17.76 28.71
CA MET A 142 4.76 -18.07 29.73
C MET A 142 4.04 -19.37 29.40
N LEU A 143 3.60 -19.54 28.15
CA LEU A 143 2.94 -20.75 27.66
C LEU A 143 3.84 -21.99 27.80
N LYS A 144 5.12 -21.89 27.43
CA LYS A 144 6.10 -22.98 27.57
C LYS A 144 6.26 -23.40 29.03
N LYS A 145 6.42 -22.44 29.96
CA LYS A 145 6.55 -22.74 31.40
C LYS A 145 5.32 -23.45 31.98
N VAL A 146 4.12 -23.00 31.62
CA VAL A 146 2.87 -23.64 32.08
C VAL A 146 2.80 -25.10 31.60
N VAL A 147 3.23 -25.37 30.37
CA VAL A 147 3.12 -26.70 29.78
C VAL A 147 4.23 -27.66 30.21
N GLU A 148 5.44 -27.16 30.47
CA GLU A 148 6.57 -27.97 30.93
C GLU A 148 6.28 -28.70 32.25
N ASP A 149 5.50 -28.09 33.14
CA ASP A 149 5.14 -28.68 34.44
C ASP A 149 3.92 -29.63 34.36
N GLU A 150 3.02 -29.42 33.40
CA GLU A 150 1.74 -30.15 33.32
C GLU A 150 1.68 -31.27 32.27
N ILE A 151 2.38 -31.14 31.13
CA ILE A 151 2.31 -32.10 30.03
C ILE A 151 3.60 -32.93 29.97
N LYS A 152 3.50 -34.19 30.41
CA LYS A 152 4.62 -35.15 30.36
C LYS A 152 4.59 -36.06 29.13
N GLU A 153 3.48 -36.08 28.41
CA GLU A 153 3.27 -36.97 27.26
C GLU A 153 3.91 -36.35 26.00
N PRO A 154 4.88 -37.04 25.35
CA PRO A 154 5.68 -36.44 24.27
C PRO A 154 4.87 -35.99 23.05
N THR A 155 3.78 -36.69 22.69
CA THR A 155 3.03 -36.34 21.48
C THR A 155 2.20 -35.07 21.69
N LEU A 156 1.54 -34.90 22.84
CA LEU A 156 0.88 -33.65 23.24
C LEU A 156 1.89 -32.49 23.32
N LEU A 157 3.07 -32.72 23.90
CA LEU A 157 4.12 -31.71 23.99
C LEU A 157 4.58 -31.25 22.59
N SER A 158 4.77 -32.18 21.65
CA SER A 158 5.12 -31.83 20.26
C SER A 158 4.04 -31.01 19.54
N LYS A 159 2.76 -31.34 19.74
CA LYS A 159 1.63 -30.56 19.18
C LYS A 159 1.63 -29.14 19.73
N PHE A 160 1.89 -29.00 21.02
CA PHE A 160 1.99 -27.69 21.66
C PHE A 160 3.19 -26.89 21.15
N HIS A 161 4.36 -27.52 21.01
CA HIS A 161 5.54 -26.86 20.43
C HIS A 161 5.24 -26.33 19.03
N ARG A 162 4.48 -27.07 18.22
CA ARG A 162 4.01 -26.61 16.90
C ARG A 162 3.19 -25.32 17.02
N VAL A 163 2.27 -25.21 17.98
CA VAL A 163 1.49 -23.98 18.25
C VAL A 163 2.41 -22.83 18.64
N THR A 164 3.29 -23.06 19.62
CA THR A 164 4.21 -22.00 20.07
C THR A 164 5.14 -21.52 18.97
N SER A 165 5.58 -22.42 18.10
CA SER A 165 6.44 -22.10 16.97
C SER A 165 5.74 -21.18 15.95
N VAL A 166 4.45 -21.40 15.70
CA VAL A 166 3.66 -20.52 14.82
C VAL A 166 3.55 -19.11 15.42
N ILE A 167 3.32 -19.01 16.73
CA ILE A 167 3.24 -17.72 17.43
C ILE A 167 4.60 -16.99 17.38
N GLU A 168 5.71 -17.69 17.68
CA GLU A 168 7.06 -17.11 17.61
C GLU A 168 7.40 -16.63 16.20
N ASN A 169 6.93 -17.34 15.18
CA ASN A 169 7.18 -17.05 13.78
C ASN A 169 5.99 -16.37 13.10
N THR A 170 5.19 -15.56 13.82
CA THR A 170 3.97 -14.91 13.29
C THR A 170 4.23 -14.15 11.97
N PHE A 171 5.39 -13.50 11.83
CA PHE A 171 5.77 -12.75 10.63
C PHE A 171 6.54 -13.59 9.58
N LEU A 172 6.45 -14.93 9.60
CA LEU A 172 7.23 -15.83 8.73
C LEU A 172 7.27 -15.39 7.26
N TYR A 173 6.11 -15.05 6.70
CA TYR A 173 5.97 -14.67 5.29
C TYR A 173 6.19 -13.19 5.00
N CYS A 174 6.37 -12.35 6.02
CA CYS A 174 6.56 -10.91 5.86
C CYS A 174 7.73 -10.36 6.69
N SER A 175 8.65 -11.25 7.12
CA SER A 175 9.84 -10.90 7.90
C SER A 175 10.88 -10.13 7.09
N THR A 176 10.81 -10.21 5.77
CA THR A 176 11.62 -9.41 4.84
C THR A 176 10.76 -8.92 3.69
N GLU A 177 11.18 -7.83 3.04
CA GLU A 177 10.50 -7.31 1.85
C GLU A 177 10.39 -8.39 0.76
N TYR A 178 11.45 -9.17 0.56
CA TYR A 178 11.44 -10.27 -0.41
C TYR A 178 10.34 -11.30 -0.10
N ARG A 179 10.25 -11.76 1.15
CA ARG A 179 9.24 -12.75 1.55
C ARG A 179 7.82 -12.19 1.43
N LEU A 180 7.63 -10.93 1.79
CA LEU A 180 6.34 -10.26 1.63
C LEU A 180 5.94 -10.21 0.15
N LEU A 181 6.83 -9.77 -0.73
CA LEU A 181 6.56 -9.70 -2.17
C LEU A 181 6.31 -11.07 -2.79
N ASP A 182 7.07 -12.09 -2.39
CA ASP A 182 6.89 -13.47 -2.83
C ASP A 182 5.51 -14.00 -2.39
N TRP A 183 5.17 -13.84 -1.10
CA TRP A 183 3.86 -14.25 -0.58
C TRP A 183 2.71 -13.54 -1.28
N LEU A 184 2.81 -12.22 -1.50
CA LEU A 184 1.80 -11.44 -2.21
C LEU A 184 1.66 -11.89 -3.68
N THR A 185 2.76 -12.27 -4.33
CA THR A 185 2.73 -12.77 -5.71
C THR A 185 2.10 -14.15 -5.78
N ASN A 186 2.49 -15.07 -4.90
CA ASN A 186 2.00 -16.45 -4.86
C ASN A 186 0.52 -16.52 -4.48
N ASN A 187 0.03 -15.57 -3.66
CA ASN A 187 -1.39 -15.45 -3.34
C ASN A 187 -2.17 -14.56 -4.33
N GLY A 188 -1.54 -14.11 -5.41
CA GLY A 188 -2.18 -13.34 -6.48
C GLY A 188 -2.63 -11.94 -6.07
N PHE A 189 -2.03 -11.34 -5.03
CA PHE A 189 -2.22 -9.94 -4.65
C PHE A 189 -1.28 -8.99 -5.38
N LEU A 190 -0.14 -9.50 -5.85
CA LEU A 190 0.84 -8.75 -6.64
C LEU A 190 1.11 -9.48 -7.95
N SER A 191 1.46 -8.72 -8.99
CA SER A 191 1.98 -9.26 -10.24
C SER A 191 3.24 -8.51 -10.65
N LYS A 192 3.95 -9.00 -11.66
CA LYS A 192 5.19 -8.38 -12.14
C LYS A 192 4.95 -6.90 -12.46
N ILE A 193 5.62 -6.04 -11.71
CA ILE A 193 5.56 -4.59 -11.88
C ILE A 193 6.31 -4.23 -13.16
N ASN A 194 5.65 -3.47 -14.04
CA ASN A 194 6.30 -2.93 -15.23
C ASN A 194 6.98 -1.62 -14.85
N GLN A 195 8.31 -1.62 -14.87
CA GLN A 195 9.10 -0.41 -14.70
C GLN A 195 9.42 0.20 -16.07
N PHE A 196 9.42 1.52 -16.14
CA PHE A 196 9.75 2.27 -17.36
C PHE A 196 10.42 3.58 -17.00
N THR A 197 11.39 4.01 -17.80
CA THR A 197 12.04 5.30 -17.58
C THR A 197 11.09 6.43 -17.98
N ILE A 198 10.79 7.31 -17.03
CA ILE A 198 10.00 8.54 -17.23
C ILE A 198 10.91 9.66 -17.74
N ASN A 199 12.15 9.72 -17.26
CA ASN A 199 13.10 10.75 -17.64
C ASN A 199 14.54 10.24 -17.48
N ASN A 200 15.41 10.63 -18.39
CA ASN A 200 16.85 10.40 -18.27
C ASN A 200 17.55 11.76 -18.47
N GLU A 201 18.03 12.34 -17.38
CA GLU A 201 18.73 13.64 -17.40
C GLU A 201 20.16 13.45 -16.90
N ILE A 202 21.14 14.01 -17.63
CA ILE A 202 22.51 14.12 -17.13
C ILE A 202 22.55 15.34 -16.20
N CYS A 203 22.80 15.10 -14.92
CA CYS A 203 22.86 16.15 -13.91
C CYS A 203 24.25 16.20 -13.27
N PRO A 204 24.73 17.40 -12.87
CA PRO A 204 25.88 17.50 -12.01
C PRO A 204 25.54 16.91 -10.63
N VAL A 205 26.32 15.94 -10.18
CA VAL A 205 26.21 15.27 -8.88
C VAL A 205 27.53 15.46 -8.14
N GLN A 206 27.45 15.76 -6.84
CA GLN A 206 28.65 15.83 -6.02
C GLN A 206 29.01 14.43 -5.55
N HIS A 207 30.20 13.96 -5.95
CA HIS A 207 30.78 12.73 -5.48
C HIS A 207 32.15 13.04 -4.89
N LEU A 208 32.34 12.78 -3.59
CA LEU A 208 33.61 13.02 -2.88
C LEU A 208 34.14 14.48 -3.00
N GLY A 209 33.24 15.47 -3.06
CA GLY A 209 33.60 16.88 -3.16
C GLY A 209 33.87 17.38 -4.59
N GLU A 210 33.88 16.50 -5.57
CA GLU A 210 34.00 16.84 -6.99
C GLU A 210 32.63 16.83 -7.67
N THR A 211 32.40 17.75 -8.61
CA THR A 211 31.17 17.76 -9.40
C THR A 211 31.38 16.90 -10.64
N ILE A 212 30.79 15.71 -10.64
CA ILE A 212 30.77 14.80 -11.77
C ILE A 212 29.41 14.85 -12.45
N PHE A 213 29.36 14.61 -13.76
CA PHE A 213 28.09 14.47 -14.47
C PHE A 213 27.67 13.00 -14.43
N ASP A 214 26.49 12.72 -13.89
CA ASP A 214 25.94 11.37 -13.84
C ASP A 214 24.50 11.34 -14.39
N GLU A 215 24.09 10.18 -14.86
CA GLU A 215 22.74 9.95 -15.36
C GLU A 215 21.75 9.80 -14.20
N LYS A 216 20.85 10.78 -14.09
CA LYS A 216 19.72 10.70 -13.18
C LYS A 216 18.51 10.11 -13.90
N ASN A 217 18.37 8.80 -13.79
CA ASN A 217 17.20 8.07 -14.26
C ASN A 217 16.02 8.21 -13.29
N THR A 218 14.90 8.76 -13.76
CA THR A 218 13.62 8.71 -13.06
C THR A 218 12.79 7.60 -13.65
N THR A 219 12.48 6.57 -12.88
CA THR A 219 11.65 5.44 -13.31
C THR A 219 10.24 5.55 -12.74
N GLY A 220 9.26 5.15 -13.55
CA GLY A 220 7.89 4.89 -13.14
C GLY A 220 7.71 3.39 -12.95
N ALA A 221 6.85 3.03 -12.02
CA ALA A 221 6.45 1.65 -11.76
C ALA A 221 4.93 1.56 -11.89
N LEU A 222 4.44 0.61 -12.70
CA LEU A 222 3.02 0.41 -12.91
C LEU A 222 2.68 -1.09 -12.88
N LEU A 223 1.68 -1.45 -12.08
CA LEU A 223 1.10 -2.78 -12.13
C LEU A 223 0.31 -2.97 -13.44
N PRO A 224 0.33 -4.16 -14.07
CA PRO A 224 -0.45 -4.43 -15.27
C PRO A 224 -1.93 -4.04 -15.09
N LEU A 225 -2.46 -3.17 -15.96
CA LEU A 225 -3.84 -2.68 -15.84
C LEU A 225 -4.86 -3.82 -15.84
N LYS A 226 -4.64 -4.86 -16.66
CA LYS A 226 -5.46 -6.07 -16.66
C LYS A 226 -5.55 -6.71 -15.27
N PHE A 227 -4.44 -6.76 -14.54
CA PHE A 227 -4.40 -7.30 -13.19
C PHE A 227 -5.19 -6.42 -12.23
N GLN A 228 -4.96 -5.09 -12.26
CA GLN A 228 -5.65 -4.13 -11.41
C GLN A 228 -7.18 -4.18 -11.62
N PHE A 229 -7.64 -4.12 -12.87
CA PHE A 229 -9.06 -4.19 -13.18
C PHE A 229 -9.68 -5.52 -12.80
N LYS A 230 -9.00 -6.64 -13.09
CA LYS A 230 -9.48 -7.96 -12.68
C LYS A 230 -9.73 -8.00 -11.17
N LYS A 231 -8.73 -7.57 -10.38
CA LYS A 231 -8.84 -7.57 -8.91
C LYS A 231 -9.93 -6.64 -8.39
N TYR A 232 -10.06 -5.45 -8.97
CA TYR A 232 -11.11 -4.50 -8.61
C TYR A 232 -12.51 -5.06 -8.86
N PHE A 233 -12.73 -5.69 -10.03
CA PHE A 233 -14.04 -6.24 -10.38
C PHE A 233 -14.38 -7.54 -9.66
N GLU A 234 -13.38 -8.33 -9.28
CA GLU A 234 -13.54 -9.53 -8.43
C GLU A 234 -13.92 -9.17 -6.98
N GLN A 235 -13.76 -7.91 -6.57
CA GLN A 235 -14.02 -7.48 -5.21
C GLN A 235 -15.49 -7.09 -5.01
N GLY A 236 -16.19 -7.86 -4.17
CA GLY A 236 -17.58 -7.60 -3.79
C GLY A 236 -18.51 -7.52 -5.00
N ASP A 237 -19.44 -6.56 -4.98
CA ASP A 237 -20.39 -6.34 -6.07
C ASP A 237 -19.89 -5.38 -7.15
N ASN A 238 -18.59 -5.05 -7.19
CA ASN A 238 -18.06 -4.03 -8.11
C ASN A 238 -18.37 -4.33 -9.59
N PHE A 239 -18.21 -5.59 -10.02
CA PHE A 239 -18.57 -5.98 -11.38
C PHE A 239 -20.06 -5.79 -11.67
N LYS A 240 -20.91 -6.24 -10.76
CA LYS A 240 -22.38 -6.12 -10.88
C LYS A 240 -22.79 -4.65 -10.93
N ASN A 241 -22.26 -3.83 -10.03
CA ASN A 241 -22.51 -2.40 -9.96
C ASN A 241 -22.09 -1.71 -11.26
N GLN A 242 -20.92 -2.05 -11.80
CA GLN A 242 -20.45 -1.49 -13.07
C GLN A 242 -21.35 -1.92 -14.23
N LEU A 243 -21.77 -3.18 -14.28
CA LEU A 243 -22.65 -3.69 -15.33
C LEU A 243 -24.04 -3.03 -15.29
N THR A 244 -24.61 -2.87 -14.10
CA THR A 244 -25.89 -2.16 -13.90
C THR A 244 -25.78 -0.72 -14.38
N ARG A 245 -24.73 0.01 -13.97
CA ARG A 245 -24.50 1.40 -14.42
C ARG A 245 -24.34 1.49 -15.95
N LEU A 246 -23.58 0.58 -16.55
CA LEU A 246 -23.42 0.54 -18.01
C LEU A 246 -24.74 0.31 -18.75
N ASN A 247 -25.64 -0.50 -18.19
CA ASN A 247 -26.96 -0.71 -18.78
C ASN A 247 -27.86 0.52 -18.65
N LEU A 248 -27.83 1.22 -17.50
CA LEU A 248 -28.56 2.48 -17.30
C LEU A 248 -28.10 3.59 -18.26
N TYR A 249 -26.79 3.67 -18.58
CA TYR A 249 -26.29 4.60 -19.59
C TYR A 249 -26.79 4.27 -21.00
N LYS A 250 -26.97 2.99 -21.33
CA LYS A 250 -27.49 2.58 -22.65
C LYS A 250 -28.98 2.89 -22.82
N THR A 251 -29.74 2.91 -21.73
CA THR A 251 -31.18 3.20 -21.76
C THR A 251 -31.50 4.69 -21.63
N ASN A 252 -30.48 5.58 -21.61
CA ASN A 252 -30.62 7.03 -21.38
C ASN A 252 -31.32 7.40 -20.05
N GLU A 253 -31.39 6.48 -19.09
CA GLU A 253 -32.02 6.72 -17.78
C GLU A 253 -31.07 7.42 -16.78
N CYS A 254 -29.82 7.66 -17.19
CA CYS A 254 -28.81 8.29 -16.36
C CYS A 254 -28.12 9.42 -17.14
N THR A 255 -28.29 10.67 -16.68
CA THR A 255 -27.71 11.88 -17.29
C THR A 255 -26.35 12.27 -16.71
N THR A 256 -25.84 11.51 -15.74
CA THR A 256 -24.64 11.86 -14.95
C THR A 256 -23.64 10.73 -15.01
N ILE A 257 -22.42 11.00 -15.52
CA ILE A 257 -21.35 10.02 -15.59
C ILE A 257 -20.52 10.11 -14.31
N ASP A 258 -20.77 9.21 -13.36
CA ASP A 258 -20.06 9.24 -12.07
C ASP A 258 -18.82 8.34 -12.03
N ASN A 259 -18.65 7.44 -13.02
CA ASN A 259 -17.49 6.54 -13.15
C ASN A 259 -17.11 6.37 -14.62
N PHE A 260 -16.15 7.16 -15.09
CA PHE A 260 -15.64 7.10 -16.45
C PHE A 260 -14.39 6.21 -16.54
N VAL A 261 -14.51 5.04 -17.15
CA VAL A 261 -13.36 4.19 -17.50
C VAL A 261 -13.22 4.18 -19.03
N GLN A 262 -12.35 5.04 -19.56
CA GLN A 262 -12.17 5.24 -20.99
C GLN A 262 -11.38 4.10 -21.66
N GLY A 263 -12.02 2.95 -21.90
CA GLY A 263 -11.35 1.71 -22.36
C GLY A 263 -10.45 1.83 -23.60
N THR A 264 -10.65 2.82 -24.48
CA THR A 264 -9.79 3.07 -25.65
C THR A 264 -8.46 3.73 -25.30
N LEU A 265 -8.40 4.50 -24.20
CA LEU A 265 -7.16 5.12 -23.72
C LEU A 265 -6.24 4.09 -23.02
N TRP A 266 -6.82 3.00 -22.52
CA TRP A 266 -6.14 1.97 -21.71
C TRP A 266 -5.71 0.72 -22.49
N LYS A 267 -5.92 0.69 -23.81
CA LYS A 267 -5.48 -0.39 -24.72
C LYS A 267 -4.01 -0.27 -25.13
#